data_AF-A0A8T3Y8R8-F1
#
_entry.id   AF-A0A8T3Y8R8-F1
#
_cell.length_a   1.000
_cell.length_b   1.000
_cell.length_c   1.000
_cell.angle_alpha   90.00
_cell.angle_beta   90.00
_cell.angle_gamma   90.00
#
_symmetry.space_group_name_H-M   'P 1'
#
loop_
_entity.id
_entity.type
_entity.pdbx_description
1 polymer ?
#
loop_
_entity_poly.entity_id
_entity_poly.type
_entity_poly.pdbx_seq_one_letter_code
_entity_poly.pdbx_strand_id
1 'polypeptide(L)'
;MNLWQHVKTVWQAVRSSFSLSPHVVYSALVDALYWFFTFFIAILAKNQLVAEAYKLQSVTLSPAVLADQAAAQQALSVMKWFFVSGALVMVVVLVLEIVVYSACKGLIWLLLLNKKPSKQFFVGFFKLTLLWWLLWLVPGIILMFGLKPNYFAWIGGLGVLAFLHLTSLLHITFANTLSVKKALHSVFDVGILRVHFFIVPYVFAVGLYWLTVQLFNFLPQDQKFMLVAAIIYVIFYLAWFRTFILNYSKSHKL
;
A
#
# COMPACT_ATOMS: atom_id res chain seq x y z
N MET A 1 -8.61 31.71 -5.92
CA MET A 1 -7.85 31.88 -4.66
C MET A 1 -6.48 32.39 -5.02
N ASN A 2 -6.01 33.48 -4.42
CA ASN A 2 -4.64 33.96 -4.72
C ASN A 2 -3.60 33.04 -4.05
N LEU A 3 -2.36 33.04 -4.56
CA LEU A 3 -1.29 32.16 -4.08
C LEU A 3 -1.07 32.27 -2.56
N TRP A 4 -1.15 33.49 -2.01
CA TRP A 4 -0.98 33.75 -0.58
C TRP A 4 -2.06 33.11 0.29
N GLN A 5 -3.33 33.20 -0.12
CA GLN A 5 -4.43 32.52 0.55
C GLN A 5 -4.24 31.00 0.51
N HIS A 6 -3.78 30.46 -0.63
CA HIS A 6 -3.49 29.04 -0.75
C HIS A 6 -2.40 28.59 0.22
N VAL A 7 -1.25 29.28 0.23
CA VAL A 7 -0.13 28.99 1.12
C VAL A 7 -0.56 29.05 2.59
N LYS A 8 -1.35 30.07 2.97
CA LYS A 8 -1.88 30.20 4.34
C LYS A 8 -2.77 29.02 4.72
N THR A 9 -3.65 28.60 3.84
CA THR A 9 -4.54 27.44 4.07
C THR A 9 -3.76 26.13 4.19
N VAL A 10 -2.78 25.90 3.30
CA VAL A 10 -1.91 24.72 3.37
C VAL A 10 -1.12 24.71 4.69
N TRP A 11 -0.55 25.85 5.09
CA TRP A 11 0.19 25.95 6.34
C TRP A 11 -0.68 25.71 7.57
N GLN A 12 -1.91 26.19 7.57
CA GLN A 12 -2.88 25.88 8.62
C GLN A 12 -3.23 24.39 8.67
N ALA A 13 -3.39 23.74 7.50
CA ALA A 13 -3.62 22.31 7.41
C ALA A 13 -2.43 21.50 7.96
N VAL A 14 -1.19 21.91 7.65
CA VAL A 14 0.05 21.31 8.19
C VAL A 14 0.11 21.48 9.71
N ARG A 15 -0.08 22.70 10.23
CA ARG A 15 0.00 22.95 11.68
C ARG A 15 -1.05 22.15 12.45
N SER A 16 -2.27 22.10 11.93
CA SER A 16 -3.37 21.34 12.55
C SER A 16 -3.19 19.83 12.44
N SER A 17 -2.46 19.31 11.45
CA SER A 17 -2.20 17.86 11.36
C SER A 17 -1.19 17.34 12.38
N PHE A 18 -0.46 18.22 13.07
CA PHE A 18 0.39 17.84 14.22
C PHE A 18 -0.36 17.70 15.53
N SER A 19 -1.64 18.09 15.60
CA SER A 19 -2.41 17.87 16.84
C SER A 19 -2.62 16.37 17.04
N LEU A 20 -2.04 15.81 18.10
CA LEU A 20 -2.26 14.44 18.57
C LEU A 20 -3.69 14.29 19.09
N SER A 21 -4.65 14.15 18.18
CA SER A 21 -6.02 13.76 18.56
C SER A 21 -6.07 12.24 18.78
N PRO A 22 -6.95 11.76 19.68
CA PRO A 22 -7.15 10.32 19.89
C PRO A 22 -7.42 9.56 18.59
N HIS A 23 -8.16 10.17 17.65
CA HIS A 23 -8.44 9.58 16.34
C HIS A 23 -7.18 9.31 15.52
N VAL A 24 -6.16 10.17 15.59
CA VAL A 24 -4.88 9.95 14.90
C VAL A 24 -4.15 8.76 15.52
N VAL A 25 -4.09 8.68 16.85
CA VAL A 25 -3.46 7.57 17.57
C VAL A 25 -4.16 6.25 17.24
N TYR A 26 -5.50 6.21 17.29
CA TYR A 26 -6.25 5.03 16.90
C TYR A 26 -6.02 4.65 15.43
N SER A 27 -5.92 5.62 14.52
CA SER A 27 -5.62 5.33 13.11
C SER A 27 -4.23 4.71 12.93
N ALA A 28 -3.23 5.15 13.71
CA ALA A 28 -1.89 4.58 13.69
C ALA A 28 -1.87 3.16 14.27
N LEU A 29 -2.65 2.89 15.32
CA LEU A 29 -2.81 1.54 15.88
C LEU A 29 -3.48 0.59 14.87
N VAL A 30 -4.52 1.04 14.16
CA VAL A 30 -5.16 0.23 13.10
C VAL A 30 -4.19 -0.01 11.94
N ASP A 31 -3.34 0.96 11.59
CA ASP A 31 -2.25 0.74 10.62
C ASP A 31 -1.23 -0.28 11.11
N ALA A 32 -0.84 -0.23 12.39
CA ALA A 32 0.09 -1.22 12.96
C ALA A 32 -0.51 -2.64 12.91
N LEU A 33 -1.81 -2.78 13.20
CA LEU A 33 -2.54 -4.04 13.03
C LEU A 33 -2.56 -4.49 11.57
N TYR A 34 -2.82 -3.58 10.62
CA TYR A 34 -2.75 -3.89 9.19
C TYR A 34 -1.39 -4.47 8.82
N TRP A 35 -0.31 -3.78 9.18
CA TRP A 35 1.05 -4.25 8.87
C TRP A 35 1.36 -5.59 9.55
N PHE A 36 0.95 -5.78 10.80
CA PHE A 36 1.10 -7.06 11.49
C PHE A 36 0.44 -8.20 10.71
N PHE A 37 -0.81 -8.03 10.27
CA PHE A 37 -1.49 -9.05 9.46
C PHE A 37 -0.81 -9.27 8.11
N THR A 38 -0.36 -8.21 7.44
CA THR A 38 0.38 -8.32 6.18
C THR A 38 1.66 -9.11 6.34
N PHE A 39 2.45 -8.83 7.38
CA PHE A 39 3.65 -9.62 7.67
C PHE A 39 3.32 -11.07 8.00
N PHE A 40 2.27 -11.30 8.79
CA PHE A 40 1.82 -12.66 9.12
C PHE A 40 1.44 -13.46 7.87
N ILE A 41 0.62 -12.89 6.99
CA ILE A 41 0.21 -13.49 5.70
C ILE A 41 1.45 -13.76 4.83
N ALA A 42 2.37 -12.80 4.74
CA ALA A 42 3.60 -12.95 3.95
C ALA A 42 4.51 -14.07 4.47
N ILE A 43 4.62 -14.23 5.80
CA ILE A 43 5.39 -15.33 6.41
C ILE A 43 4.76 -16.69 6.07
N LEU A 44 3.43 -16.82 6.19
CA LEU A 44 2.73 -18.06 5.82
C LEU A 44 2.94 -18.41 4.34
N ALA A 45 2.79 -17.41 3.47
CA ALA A 45 3.01 -17.57 2.04
C ALA A 45 4.46 -17.98 1.72
N LYS A 46 5.44 -17.31 2.33
CA LYS A 46 6.86 -17.66 2.21
C LYS A 46 7.09 -19.11 2.62
N ASN A 47 6.61 -19.52 3.79
CA ASN A 47 6.83 -20.88 4.30
C ASN A 47 6.24 -21.94 3.36
N GLN A 48 5.06 -21.69 2.81
CA GLN A 48 4.46 -22.58 1.82
C GLN A 48 5.28 -22.63 0.52
N LEU A 49 5.67 -21.48 -0.03
CA LEU A 49 6.48 -21.42 -1.27
C LEU A 49 7.85 -22.08 -1.10
N VAL A 50 8.48 -21.92 0.07
CA VAL A 50 9.74 -22.58 0.40
C VAL A 50 9.56 -24.10 0.46
N ALA A 51 8.48 -24.58 1.07
CA ALA A 51 8.17 -26.02 1.11
C ALA A 51 7.97 -26.60 -0.30
N GLU A 52 7.29 -25.88 -1.20
CA GLU A 52 7.14 -26.30 -2.60
C GLU A 52 8.47 -26.20 -3.38
N ALA A 53 9.29 -25.20 -3.11
CA ALA A 53 10.61 -25.06 -3.72
C ALA A 53 11.54 -26.22 -3.34
N TYR A 54 11.49 -26.72 -2.11
CA TYR A 54 12.25 -27.91 -1.71
C TYR A 54 11.81 -29.17 -2.49
N LYS A 55 10.52 -29.32 -2.79
CA LYS A 55 10.04 -30.42 -3.66
C LYS A 55 10.53 -30.25 -5.10
N LEU A 56 10.64 -29.03 -5.58
CA LEU A 56 11.17 -28.77 -6.92
C LEU A 56 12.68 -29.08 -7.00
N GLN A 57 13.44 -28.80 -5.94
CA GLN A 57 14.87 -29.10 -5.88
C GLN A 57 15.19 -30.60 -5.92
N SER A 58 14.26 -31.47 -5.52
CA SER A 58 14.46 -32.92 -5.64
C SER A 58 14.25 -33.45 -7.07
N VAL A 59 13.73 -32.62 -7.99
CA VAL A 59 13.57 -32.98 -9.40
C VAL A 59 14.92 -32.88 -10.12
N THR A 60 15.46 -34.03 -10.53
CA THR A 60 16.68 -34.09 -11.36
C THR A 60 16.28 -34.27 -12.82
N LEU A 61 16.60 -33.29 -13.67
CA LEU A 61 16.40 -33.41 -15.12
C LEU A 61 17.68 -33.96 -15.76
N SER A 62 17.82 -35.28 -15.79
CA SER A 62 18.92 -35.97 -16.48
C SER A 62 18.40 -36.72 -17.73
N PRO A 63 19.26 -37.01 -18.72
CA PRO A 63 18.86 -37.79 -19.89
C PRO A 63 18.26 -39.16 -19.53
N ALA A 64 18.73 -39.79 -18.46
CA ALA A 64 18.18 -41.05 -17.96
C ALA A 64 16.75 -40.90 -17.42
N VAL A 65 16.47 -39.81 -16.70
CA VAL A 65 15.11 -39.50 -16.19
C VAL A 65 14.17 -39.14 -17.34
N LEU A 66 14.66 -38.51 -18.41
CA LEU A 66 13.85 -38.18 -19.57
C LEU A 66 13.57 -39.38 -20.48
N ALA A 67 14.43 -40.40 -20.46
CA ALA A 67 14.24 -41.65 -21.19
C ALA A 67 13.26 -42.61 -20.50
N ASP A 68 13.10 -42.51 -19.17
CA ASP A 68 12.10 -43.25 -18.40
C ASP A 68 10.78 -42.45 -18.35
N GLN A 69 9.73 -43.00 -18.97
CA GLN A 69 8.42 -42.36 -19.05
C GLN A 69 7.81 -42.09 -17.67
N ALA A 70 7.97 -43.00 -16.71
CA ALA A 70 7.41 -42.84 -15.37
C ALA A 70 8.17 -41.76 -14.59
N ALA A 71 9.50 -41.74 -14.68
CA ALA A 71 10.33 -40.74 -14.04
C ALA A 71 10.10 -39.33 -14.65
N ALA A 72 9.99 -39.23 -15.97
CA ALA A 72 9.68 -37.99 -16.67
C ALA A 72 8.30 -37.44 -16.27
N GLN A 73 7.30 -38.32 -16.15
CA GLN A 73 5.94 -37.92 -15.76
C GLN A 73 5.88 -37.48 -14.28
N GLN A 74 6.66 -38.11 -13.41
CA GLN A 74 6.81 -37.68 -12.01
C GLN A 74 7.44 -36.29 -11.93
N ALA A 75 8.54 -36.04 -12.64
CA ALA A 75 9.21 -34.75 -12.69
C ALA A 75 8.26 -33.65 -13.19
N LEU A 76 7.55 -33.89 -14.31
CA LEU A 76 6.57 -32.97 -14.87
C LEU A 76 5.43 -32.68 -13.88
N SER A 77 4.94 -33.70 -13.17
CA SER A 77 3.89 -33.54 -12.16
C SER A 77 4.32 -32.62 -11.03
N VAL A 78 5.54 -32.81 -10.49
CA VAL A 78 6.09 -31.95 -9.42
C VAL A 78 6.26 -30.52 -9.91
N MET A 79 6.83 -30.32 -11.11
CA MET A 79 6.98 -28.99 -11.71
C MET A 79 5.62 -28.30 -11.91
N LYS A 80 4.64 -29.01 -12.48
CA LYS A 80 3.28 -28.49 -12.68
C LYS A 80 2.65 -28.08 -11.35
N TRP A 81 2.74 -28.93 -10.34
CA TRP A 81 2.19 -28.63 -9.02
C TRP A 81 2.88 -27.48 -8.32
N PHE A 82 4.19 -27.30 -8.51
CA PHE A 82 4.91 -26.13 -8.03
C PHE A 82 4.31 -24.83 -8.62
N PHE A 83 4.10 -24.77 -9.94
CA PHE A 83 3.50 -23.57 -10.57
C PHE A 83 2.04 -23.35 -10.16
N VAL A 84 1.23 -24.42 -10.11
CA VAL A 84 -0.19 -24.32 -9.71
C VAL A 84 -0.32 -23.88 -8.25
N SER A 85 0.43 -24.50 -7.34
CA SER A 85 0.41 -24.12 -5.92
C SER A 85 0.96 -22.71 -5.70
N GLY A 86 2.05 -22.35 -6.39
CA GLY A 86 2.60 -20.99 -6.34
C GLY A 86 1.58 -19.93 -6.80
N ALA A 87 0.91 -20.17 -7.92
CA ALA A 87 -0.16 -19.29 -8.40
C ALA A 87 -1.32 -19.20 -7.39
N LEU A 88 -1.75 -20.33 -6.82
CA LEU A 88 -2.81 -20.37 -5.83
C LEU A 88 -2.45 -19.58 -4.56
N VAL A 89 -1.23 -19.76 -4.04
CA VAL A 89 -0.73 -19.00 -2.88
C VAL A 89 -0.77 -17.51 -3.18
N MET A 90 -0.29 -17.07 -4.34
CA MET A 90 -0.32 -15.66 -4.73
C MET A 90 -1.74 -15.09 -4.80
N VAL A 91 -2.69 -15.85 -5.37
CA VAL A 91 -4.11 -15.45 -5.42
C VAL A 91 -4.70 -15.34 -4.01
N VAL A 92 -4.45 -16.33 -3.14
CA VAL A 92 -4.95 -16.32 -1.75
C VAL A 92 -4.38 -15.14 -0.99
N VAL A 93 -3.07 -14.90 -1.08
CA VAL A 93 -2.41 -13.74 -0.45
C VAL A 93 -3.03 -12.44 -0.93
N LEU A 94 -3.20 -12.27 -2.24
CA LEU A 94 -3.80 -11.05 -2.81
C LEU A 94 -5.22 -10.83 -2.29
N VAL A 95 -6.05 -11.87 -2.24
CA VAL A 95 -7.43 -11.78 -1.73
C VAL A 95 -7.43 -11.41 -0.25
N LEU A 96 -6.61 -12.08 0.57
CA LEU A 96 -6.49 -11.78 2.00
C LEU A 96 -6.01 -10.35 2.23
N GLU A 97 -5.01 -9.90 1.49
CA GLU A 97 -4.51 -8.52 1.56
C GLU A 97 -5.61 -7.51 1.23
N ILE A 98 -6.36 -7.70 0.14
CA ILE A 98 -7.45 -6.79 -0.22
C ILE A 98 -8.51 -6.75 0.87
N VAL A 99 -8.86 -7.90 1.47
CA VAL A 99 -9.84 -7.98 2.57
C VAL A 99 -9.33 -7.24 3.81
N VAL A 100 -8.13 -7.56 4.28
CA VAL A 100 -7.52 -6.96 5.48
C VAL A 100 -7.30 -5.45 5.26
N TYR A 101 -6.75 -5.06 4.11
CA TYR A 101 -6.59 -3.66 3.71
C TYR A 101 -7.91 -2.91 3.73
N SER A 102 -8.96 -3.46 3.08
CA SER A 102 -10.28 -2.82 3.01
C SER A 102 -10.89 -2.64 4.41
N ALA A 103 -10.77 -3.64 5.28
CA ALA A 103 -11.27 -3.57 6.64
C ALA A 103 -10.53 -2.51 7.46
N CYS A 104 -9.20 -2.56 7.51
CA CYS A 104 -8.38 -1.63 8.28
C CYS A 104 -8.50 -0.19 7.77
N LYS A 105 -8.32 0.03 6.45
CA LYS A 105 -8.43 1.38 5.88
C LYS A 105 -9.85 1.92 5.95
N GLY A 106 -10.86 1.08 5.77
CA GLY A 106 -12.25 1.46 5.98
C GLY A 106 -12.51 1.96 7.40
N LEU A 107 -12.05 1.21 8.41
CA LEU A 107 -12.14 1.61 9.82
C LEU A 107 -11.43 2.93 10.10
N ILE A 108 -10.21 3.12 9.57
CA ILE A 108 -9.46 4.36 9.73
C ILE A 108 -10.25 5.57 9.24
N TRP A 109 -10.84 5.49 8.05
CA TRP A 109 -11.59 6.63 7.51
C TRP A 109 -12.91 6.88 8.23
N LEU A 110 -13.57 5.83 8.72
CA LEU A 110 -14.73 5.99 9.61
C LEU A 110 -14.34 6.68 10.93
N LEU A 111 -13.21 6.30 11.54
CA LEU A 111 -12.70 6.91 12.76
C LEU A 111 -12.34 8.39 12.55
N LEU A 112 -11.61 8.71 11.48
CA LEU A 112 -11.18 10.07 11.16
C LEU A 112 -12.34 11.00 10.82
N LEU A 113 -13.41 10.47 10.21
CA LEU A 113 -14.62 11.23 9.88
C LEU A 113 -15.71 11.15 10.96
N ASN A 114 -15.45 10.45 12.07
CA ASN A 114 -16.41 10.20 13.14
C ASN A 114 -17.76 9.63 12.64
N LYS A 115 -17.70 8.66 11.72
CA LYS A 115 -18.88 8.00 11.12
C LYS A 115 -19.09 6.61 11.71
N LYS A 116 -20.36 6.23 11.87
CA LYS A 116 -20.72 4.88 12.34
C LYS A 116 -20.42 3.83 11.26
N PRO A 117 -19.89 2.65 11.63
CA PRO A 117 -19.70 1.55 10.70
C PRO A 117 -21.04 1.08 10.10
N SER A 118 -21.07 0.81 8.80
CA SER A 118 -22.23 0.23 8.13
C SER A 118 -21.81 -0.83 7.11
N LYS A 119 -22.66 -1.84 6.91
CA LYS A 119 -22.42 -2.89 5.90
C LYS A 119 -22.28 -2.30 4.50
N GLN A 120 -23.12 -1.32 4.15
CA GLN A 120 -23.07 -0.63 2.87
C GLN A 120 -21.72 0.06 2.65
N PHE A 121 -21.18 0.70 3.70
CA PHE A 121 -19.85 1.32 3.63
C PHE A 121 -18.77 0.28 3.32
N PHE A 122 -18.67 -0.82 4.08
CA PHE A 122 -17.60 -1.80 3.87
C PHE A 122 -17.71 -2.54 2.54
N VAL A 123 -18.93 -2.89 2.10
CA VAL A 123 -19.12 -3.51 0.79
C VAL A 123 -18.71 -2.55 -0.33
N GLY A 124 -19.10 -1.27 -0.23
CA GLY A 124 -18.70 -0.26 -1.20
C GLY A 124 -17.19 0.04 -1.17
N PHE A 125 -16.59 0.10 0.03
CA PHE A 125 -15.16 0.33 0.23
C PHE A 125 -14.31 -0.83 -0.30
N PHE A 126 -14.76 -2.07 -0.10
CA PHE A 126 -14.12 -3.25 -0.68
C PHE A 126 -14.18 -3.23 -2.20
N LYS A 127 -15.34 -2.95 -2.79
CA LYS A 127 -15.48 -2.79 -4.26
C LYS A 127 -14.57 -1.71 -4.81
N LEU A 128 -14.52 -0.56 -4.14
CA LEU A 128 -13.63 0.56 -4.49
C LEU A 128 -12.17 0.12 -4.48
N THR A 129 -11.74 -0.53 -3.40
CA THR A 129 -10.38 -1.03 -3.22
C THR A 129 -10.03 -2.03 -4.33
N LEU A 130 -10.90 -3.01 -4.57
CA LEU A 130 -10.68 -4.01 -5.63
C LEU A 130 -10.51 -3.35 -7.01
N LEU A 131 -11.42 -2.45 -7.39
CA LEU A 131 -11.33 -1.72 -8.66
C LEU A 131 -10.05 -0.88 -8.74
N TRP A 132 -9.67 -0.23 -7.65
CA TRP A 132 -8.47 0.58 -7.58
C TRP A 132 -7.20 -0.25 -7.74
N TRP A 133 -7.11 -1.41 -7.09
CA TRP A 133 -5.99 -2.34 -7.27
C TRP A 133 -5.92 -2.89 -8.69
N LEU A 134 -7.05 -3.20 -9.32
CA LEU A 134 -7.08 -3.62 -10.73
C LEU A 134 -6.57 -2.50 -11.66
N LEU A 135 -6.93 -1.24 -11.39
CA LEU A 135 -6.42 -0.09 -12.14
C LEU A 135 -4.90 0.06 -12.02
N TRP A 136 -4.33 -0.24 -10.87
CA TRP A 136 -2.88 -0.20 -10.64
C TRP A 136 -2.12 -1.45 -11.11
N LEU A 137 -2.83 -2.56 -11.34
CA LEU A 137 -2.24 -3.77 -11.89
C LEU A 137 -1.63 -3.50 -13.28
N VAL A 138 -2.32 -2.76 -14.14
CA VAL A 138 -1.87 -2.44 -15.50
C VAL A 138 -0.53 -1.70 -15.53
N PRO A 139 -0.38 -0.52 -14.87
CA PRO A 139 0.92 0.14 -14.81
C PRO A 139 1.95 -0.74 -14.08
N GLY A 140 1.56 -1.50 -13.05
CA GLY A 140 2.47 -2.45 -12.38
C GLY A 140 3.09 -3.48 -13.33
N ILE A 141 2.27 -4.11 -14.18
CA ILE A 141 2.72 -5.07 -15.20
C ILE A 141 3.64 -4.38 -16.21
N ILE A 142 3.28 -3.17 -16.68
CA ILE A 142 4.12 -2.40 -17.61
C ILE A 142 5.48 -2.08 -16.97
N LEU A 143 5.52 -1.73 -15.69
CA LEU A 143 6.77 -1.48 -14.97
C LEU A 143 7.62 -2.75 -14.83
N MET A 144 6.99 -3.90 -14.57
CA MET A 144 7.71 -5.17 -14.40
C MET A 144 8.31 -5.71 -15.69
N PHE A 145 7.61 -5.62 -16.81
CA PHE A 145 8.06 -6.22 -18.08
C PHE A 145 8.62 -5.21 -19.09
N GLY A 146 8.29 -3.93 -18.94
CA GLY A 146 8.66 -2.88 -19.91
C GLY A 146 9.90 -2.07 -19.52
N LEU A 147 10.38 -2.16 -18.28
CA LEU A 147 11.52 -1.37 -17.80
C LEU A 147 12.78 -2.21 -17.57
N LYS A 148 13.93 -1.61 -17.85
CA LYS A 148 15.22 -2.18 -17.44
C LYS A 148 15.32 -2.17 -15.90
N PRO A 149 15.95 -3.20 -15.29
CA PRO A 149 16.06 -3.31 -13.83
C PRO A 149 16.57 -2.05 -13.11
N ASN A 150 17.51 -1.33 -13.73
CA ASN A 150 18.13 -0.13 -13.15
C ASN A 150 17.12 1.03 -12.93
N TYR A 151 16.04 1.09 -13.72
CA TYR A 151 15.01 2.13 -13.58
C TYR A 151 13.85 1.69 -12.70
N PHE A 152 13.74 0.40 -12.39
CA PHE A 152 12.63 -0.16 -11.64
C PHE A 152 12.52 0.46 -10.24
N ALA A 153 13.63 0.64 -9.54
CA ALA A 153 13.63 1.23 -8.20
C ALA A 153 13.11 2.68 -8.20
N TRP A 154 13.56 3.50 -9.15
CA TRP A 154 13.18 4.90 -9.25
C TRP A 154 11.71 5.07 -9.67
N ILE A 155 11.32 4.41 -10.76
CA ILE A 155 9.96 4.54 -11.29
C ILE A 155 8.96 3.82 -10.37
N GLY A 156 9.34 2.70 -9.78
CA GLY A 156 8.55 1.99 -8.77
C GLY A 156 8.34 2.85 -7.52
N GLY A 157 9.38 3.53 -7.03
CA GLY A 157 9.26 4.47 -5.91
C GLY A 157 8.28 5.61 -6.20
N LEU A 158 8.39 6.23 -7.38
CA LEU A 158 7.42 7.24 -7.82
C LEU A 158 6.00 6.69 -7.93
N GLY A 159 5.85 5.46 -8.46
CA GLY A 159 4.58 4.75 -8.54
C GLY A 159 3.93 4.52 -7.18
N VAL A 160 4.72 4.11 -6.18
CA VAL A 160 4.24 3.94 -4.79
C VAL A 160 3.79 5.27 -4.19
N LEU A 161 4.56 6.35 -4.38
CA LEU A 161 4.17 7.68 -3.89
C LEU A 161 2.86 8.17 -4.54
N ALA A 162 2.73 7.98 -5.84
CA ALA A 162 1.51 8.29 -6.58
C ALA A 162 0.34 7.43 -6.07
N PHE A 163 0.54 6.13 -5.86
CA PHE A 163 -0.46 5.23 -5.31
C PHE A 163 -0.94 5.71 -3.94
N LEU A 164 -0.05 5.95 -2.99
CA LEU A 164 -0.41 6.35 -1.62
C LEU A 164 -1.19 7.67 -1.59
N HIS A 165 -0.80 8.63 -2.42
CA HIS A 165 -1.47 9.91 -2.55
C HIS A 165 -2.88 9.78 -3.09
N LEU A 166 -3.01 9.19 -4.28
CA LEU A 166 -4.29 9.06 -4.97
C LEU A 166 -5.25 8.17 -4.17
N THR A 167 -4.73 7.13 -3.49
CA THR A 167 -5.53 6.26 -2.62
C THR A 167 -6.10 7.00 -1.41
N SER A 168 -5.34 7.93 -0.83
CA SER A 168 -5.84 8.71 0.31
C SER A 168 -6.99 9.64 -0.09
N LEU A 169 -6.90 10.28 -1.27
CA LEU A 169 -7.98 11.07 -1.86
C LEU A 169 -9.19 10.21 -2.25
N LEU A 170 -8.94 9.03 -2.82
CA LEU A 170 -9.99 8.08 -3.18
C LEU A 170 -10.83 7.72 -1.96
N HIS A 171 -10.16 7.36 -0.86
CA HIS A 171 -10.83 6.88 0.34
C HIS A 171 -11.58 7.98 1.09
N ILE A 172 -11.01 9.19 1.22
CA ILE A 172 -11.72 10.29 1.88
C ILE A 172 -12.98 10.68 1.10
N THR A 173 -12.89 10.78 -0.23
CA THR A 173 -14.04 11.13 -1.07
C THR A 173 -15.11 10.04 -1.01
N PHE A 174 -14.72 8.77 -1.07
CA PHE A 174 -15.67 7.68 -0.89
C PHE A 174 -16.33 7.72 0.48
N ALA A 175 -15.55 7.90 1.55
CA ALA A 175 -16.09 7.90 2.89
C ALA A 175 -17.04 9.08 3.14
N ASN A 176 -16.87 10.20 2.44
CA ASN A 176 -17.80 11.32 2.45
C ASN A 176 -19.06 11.06 1.62
N THR A 177 -18.94 10.50 0.41
CA THR A 177 -20.02 10.45 -0.58
C THR A 177 -20.74 9.11 -0.69
N LEU A 178 -20.16 8.04 -0.18
CA LEU A 178 -20.57 6.64 -0.37
C LEU A 178 -20.74 6.22 -1.84
N SER A 179 -20.04 6.89 -2.76
CA SER A 179 -20.15 6.65 -4.19
C SER A 179 -18.79 6.33 -4.80
N VAL A 180 -18.65 5.10 -5.32
CA VAL A 180 -17.43 4.64 -6.03
C VAL A 180 -17.12 5.53 -7.22
N LYS A 181 -18.15 5.88 -8.01
CA LYS A 181 -17.99 6.74 -9.19
C LYS A 181 -17.46 8.13 -8.81
N LYS A 182 -18.04 8.77 -7.79
CA LYS A 182 -17.58 10.11 -7.34
C LYS A 182 -16.16 10.05 -6.78
N ALA A 183 -15.84 9.00 -6.03
CA ALA A 183 -14.50 8.79 -5.49
C ALA A 183 -13.45 8.69 -6.60
N LEU A 184 -13.68 7.82 -7.60
CA LEU A 184 -12.76 7.67 -8.73
C LEU A 184 -12.62 8.98 -9.51
N HIS A 185 -13.73 9.66 -9.83
CA HIS A 185 -13.70 10.94 -10.54
C HIS A 185 -12.88 12.00 -9.79
N SER A 186 -13.07 12.09 -8.47
CA SER A 186 -12.35 13.03 -7.61
C SER A 186 -10.83 12.78 -7.59
N VAL A 187 -10.39 11.52 -7.71
CA VAL A 187 -8.95 11.23 -7.79
C VAL A 187 -8.32 11.81 -9.05
N PHE A 188 -9.00 11.76 -10.19
CA PHE A 188 -8.49 12.36 -11.43
C PHE A 188 -8.58 13.89 -11.37
N ASP A 189 -9.70 14.44 -10.92
CA ASP A 189 -9.92 15.89 -10.86
C ASP A 189 -9.01 16.61 -9.86
N VAL A 190 -8.80 16.01 -8.70
CA VAL A 190 -8.11 16.65 -7.57
C VAL A 190 -6.71 16.07 -7.39
N GLY A 191 -6.57 14.76 -7.54
CA GLY A 191 -5.27 14.10 -7.36
C GLY A 191 -4.31 14.39 -8.51
N ILE A 192 -4.79 14.39 -9.77
CA ILE A 192 -3.92 14.61 -10.94
C ILE A 192 -3.90 16.07 -11.35
N LEU A 193 -5.06 16.68 -11.66
CA LEU A 193 -5.07 18.08 -12.17
C LEU A 193 -4.59 19.10 -11.14
N ARG A 194 -4.69 18.76 -9.86
CA ARG A 194 -4.37 19.64 -8.72
C ARG A 194 -3.24 19.10 -7.85
N VAL A 195 -2.40 18.20 -8.39
CA VAL A 195 -1.27 17.58 -7.68
C VAL A 195 -0.30 18.60 -7.08
N HIS A 196 -0.12 19.74 -7.76
CA HIS A 196 0.80 20.79 -7.32
C HIS A 196 0.43 21.39 -5.95
N PHE A 197 -0.84 21.33 -5.55
CA PHE A 197 -1.27 21.75 -4.21
C PHE A 197 -0.84 20.81 -3.09
N PHE A 198 -0.39 19.61 -3.45
CA PHE A 198 0.09 18.60 -2.51
C PHE A 198 1.62 18.50 -2.47
N ILE A 199 2.36 19.41 -3.12
CA ILE A 199 3.83 19.43 -3.04
C ILE A 199 4.32 19.57 -1.60
N VAL A 200 3.67 20.42 -0.80
CA VAL A 200 4.08 20.72 0.58
C VAL A 200 4.18 19.47 1.47
N PRO A 201 3.15 18.60 1.58
CA PRO A 201 3.27 17.40 2.40
C PRO A 201 4.36 16.44 1.91
N TYR A 202 4.65 16.37 0.60
CA TYR A 202 5.77 15.55 0.12
C TYR A 202 7.12 16.14 0.47
N VAL A 203 7.30 17.46 0.31
CA VAL A 203 8.54 18.13 0.73
C VAL A 203 8.76 17.92 2.23
N PHE A 204 7.68 17.98 3.02
CA PHE A 204 7.75 17.67 4.44
C PHE A 204 8.11 16.20 4.71
N ALA A 205 7.52 15.26 3.96
CA ALA A 205 7.86 13.84 4.04
C ALA A 205 9.34 13.57 3.75
N VAL A 206 9.88 14.20 2.71
CA VAL A 206 11.28 14.08 2.29
C VAL A 206 12.20 14.72 3.32
N GLY A 207 11.86 15.90 3.83
CA GLY A 207 12.62 16.58 4.88
C GLY A 207 12.67 15.78 6.18
N LEU A 208 11.53 15.22 6.59
CA LEU A 208 11.44 14.38 7.78
C LEU A 208 12.20 13.06 7.58
N TYR A 209 12.10 12.44 6.39
CA TYR A 209 12.84 11.24 6.06
C TYR A 209 14.35 11.50 6.13
N TRP A 210 14.81 12.57 5.48
CA TRP A 210 16.21 12.98 5.51
C TRP A 210 16.70 13.20 6.94
N LEU A 211 15.93 13.93 7.76
CA LEU A 211 16.25 14.13 9.18
C LEU A 211 16.36 12.80 9.92
N THR A 212 15.41 11.88 9.71
CA THR A 212 15.46 10.56 10.36
C THR A 212 16.65 9.74 9.91
N VAL A 213 17.00 9.73 8.62
CA VAL A 213 18.21 9.04 8.13
C VAL A 213 19.46 9.60 8.82
N GLN A 214 19.57 10.92 8.96
CA GLN A 214 20.70 11.52 9.67
C GLN A 214 20.73 11.09 11.15
N LEU A 215 19.58 11.02 11.81
CA LEU A 215 19.50 10.51 13.19
C LEU A 215 19.87 9.02 13.28
N PHE A 216 19.45 8.20 12.32
CA PHE A 216 19.75 6.77 12.27
C PHE A 216 21.21 6.47 11.94
N ASN A 217 21.93 7.38 11.28
CA ASN A 217 23.37 7.25 11.07
C ASN A 217 24.16 7.20 12.39
N PHE A 218 23.59 7.70 13.50
CA PHE A 218 24.18 7.60 14.84
C PHE A 218 23.79 6.32 15.61
N LEU A 219 22.91 5.49 15.05
CA LEU A 219 22.43 4.24 15.66
C LEU A 219 23.11 3.02 15.02
N PRO A 220 23.09 1.85 15.68
CA PRO A 220 23.63 0.62 15.12
C PRO A 220 22.99 0.29 13.77
N GLN A 221 23.82 0.04 12.76
CA GLN A 221 23.40 -0.30 11.39
C GLN A 221 22.95 -1.77 11.25
N ASP A 222 22.21 -2.28 12.24
CA ASP A 222 21.59 -3.59 12.16
C ASP A 222 20.41 -3.55 11.18
N GLN A 223 20.40 -4.46 10.20
CA GLN A 223 19.38 -4.48 9.16
C GLN A 223 17.96 -4.69 9.71
N LYS A 224 17.80 -5.47 10.78
CA LYS A 224 16.49 -5.73 11.38
C LYS A 224 15.99 -4.50 12.11
N PHE A 225 16.88 -3.83 12.85
CA PHE A 225 16.57 -2.56 13.50
C PHE A 225 16.13 -1.49 12.48
N MET A 226 16.89 -1.31 11.40
CA MET A 226 16.57 -0.35 10.34
C MET A 226 15.22 -0.64 9.68
N LEU A 227 14.88 -1.91 9.47
CA LEU A 227 13.58 -2.32 8.95
C LEU A 227 12.43 -1.93 9.90
N VAL A 228 12.56 -2.24 11.19
CA VAL A 228 11.54 -1.89 12.19
C VAL A 228 11.36 -0.38 12.29
N ALA A 229 12.45 0.36 12.34
CA ALA A 229 12.45 1.82 12.34
C ALA A 229 11.73 2.41 11.11
N ALA A 230 12.01 1.88 9.91
CA ALA A 230 11.36 2.31 8.68
C ALA A 230 9.85 2.04 8.69
N ILE A 231 9.41 0.89 9.22
CA ILE A 231 7.98 0.56 9.34
C ILE A 231 7.27 1.54 10.28
N ILE A 232 7.87 1.81 11.46
CA ILE A 232 7.33 2.78 12.42
C ILE A 232 7.22 4.16 11.77
N TYR A 233 8.26 4.59 11.07
CA TYR A 233 8.27 5.85 10.34
C TYR A 233 7.12 5.94 9.33
N VAL A 234 6.93 4.90 8.51
CA VAL A 234 5.85 4.84 7.52
C VAL A 234 4.47 4.92 8.19
N ILE A 235 4.26 4.23 9.31
CA ILE A 235 2.99 4.27 10.06
C ILE A 235 2.69 5.70 10.52
N PHE A 236 3.64 6.36 11.18
CA PHE A 236 3.45 7.72 11.67
C PHE A 236 3.26 8.73 10.53
N TYR A 237 4.06 8.59 9.47
CA TYR A 237 3.93 9.44 8.28
C TYR A 237 2.54 9.30 7.64
N LEU A 238 2.05 8.07 7.44
CA LEU A 238 0.73 7.83 6.85
C LEU A 238 -0.40 8.35 7.74
N ALA A 239 -0.28 8.19 9.07
CA ALA A 239 -1.24 8.75 10.01
C ALA A 239 -1.31 10.28 9.88
N TRP A 240 -0.16 10.96 9.93
CA TRP A 240 -0.06 12.40 9.75
C TRP A 240 -0.60 12.86 8.38
N PHE A 241 -0.22 12.17 7.31
CA PHE A 241 -0.60 12.51 5.94
C PHE A 241 -2.11 12.43 5.74
N ARG A 242 -2.78 11.41 6.31
CA ARG A 242 -4.26 11.32 6.28
C ARG A 242 -4.92 12.47 7.03
N THR A 243 -4.37 12.86 8.19
CA THR A 243 -4.88 14.02 8.95
C THR A 243 -4.70 15.31 8.16
N PHE A 244 -3.55 15.48 7.50
CA PHE A 244 -3.31 16.60 6.59
C PHE A 244 -4.36 16.65 5.47
N ILE A 245 -4.58 15.52 4.77
CA ILE A 245 -5.59 15.44 3.69
C ILE A 245 -7.00 15.74 4.21
N LEU A 246 -7.34 15.24 5.40
CA LEU A 246 -8.63 15.52 6.04
C LEU A 246 -8.83 17.01 6.31
N ASN A 247 -7.84 17.66 6.92
CA ASN A 247 -7.90 19.09 7.24
C ASN A 247 -7.92 19.94 5.95
N TYR A 248 -7.14 19.54 4.94
CA TYR A 248 -7.12 20.17 3.64
C TYR A 248 -8.47 20.05 2.92
N SER A 249 -9.07 18.85 2.88
CA SER A 249 -10.40 18.61 2.29
C SER A 249 -11.49 19.47 2.95
N LYS A 250 -11.50 19.57 4.28
CA LYS A 250 -12.45 20.43 5.01
C LYS A 250 -12.34 21.90 4.60
N SER A 251 -11.12 22.40 4.42
CA SER A 251 -10.88 23.79 4.01
C SER A 251 -11.26 24.09 2.54
N HIS A 252 -11.27 23.08 1.67
CA HIS A 252 -11.55 23.22 0.24
C HIS A 252 -12.88 22.62 -0.21
N LYS A 253 -13.70 22.10 0.72
CA LYS A 253 -14.99 21.43 0.46
C LYS A 253 -14.89 20.33 -0.60
N LEU A 254 -13.84 19.49 -0.47
CA LEU A 254 -13.68 18.26 -1.26
C LEU A 254 -14.64 17.17 -0.77
#